data_AF-A0A8J6RDT4-F1
#
_entry.id   AF-A0A8J6RDT4-F1
#
_cell.length_a   1.000
_cell.length_b   1.000
_cell.length_c   1.000
_cell.angle_alpha   90.00
_cell.angle_beta   90.00
_cell.angle_gamma   90.00
#
_symmetry.space_group_name_H-M   'P 1'
#
loop_
_entity.id
_entity.type
_entity.pdbx_description
1 polymer ?
#
loop_
_entity_poly.entity_id
_entity_poly.type
_entity_poly.pdbx_seq_one_letter_code
_entity_poly.pdbx_strand_id
1 'polypeptide(L)'
;MNLEEALQALPPDAIEVVVEGNFSKAFLKALGFGDLEMVPGFRVGRLVVDHAARKNADDDIFLHSQANPYLYMEVKGHQRT
;
A
#
# COMPACT_ATOMS: atom_id res chain seq x y z
N MET A 1 6.91 -12.18 -7.50
CA MET A 1 5.46 -12.22 -7.28
C MET A 1 4.83 -11.11 -8.10
N ASN A 2 4.04 -11.47 -9.11
CA ASN A 2 3.20 -10.54 -9.85
C ASN A 2 1.84 -10.35 -9.13
N LEU A 3 0.96 -9.48 -9.63
CA LEU A 3 -0.32 -9.21 -8.97
C LEU A 3 -1.26 -10.42 -8.92
N GLU A 4 -1.28 -11.23 -9.97
CA GLU A 4 -2.13 -12.41 -10.03
C GLU A 4 -1.70 -13.43 -8.98
N GLU A 5 -0.40 -13.70 -8.87
CA GLU A 5 0.17 -14.58 -7.85
C GLU A 5 -0.12 -14.07 -6.44
N ALA A 6 0.02 -12.76 -6.19
CA ALA A 6 -0.26 -12.15 -4.89
C ALA A 6 -1.74 -12.27 -4.50
N LEU A 7 -2.63 -12.08 -5.48
CA LEU A 7 -4.08 -12.22 -5.28
C LEU A 7 -4.47 -13.68 -5.02
N GLN A 8 -3.94 -14.62 -5.81
CA GLN A 8 -4.21 -16.06 -5.66
C GLN A 8 -3.64 -16.65 -4.37
N ALA A 9 -2.59 -16.03 -3.81
CA ALA A 9 -2.01 -16.43 -2.53
C ALA A 9 -2.84 -16.01 -1.31
N LEU A 10 -3.86 -15.16 -1.48
CA LEU A 10 -4.74 -14.78 -0.37
C LEU A 10 -5.59 -15.98 0.08
N PRO A 11 -5.67 -16.26 1.39
CA PRO A 11 -6.62 -17.22 1.91
C PRO A 11 -8.06 -16.86 1.54
N PRO A 12 -8.97 -17.85 1.43
CA PRO A 12 -10.40 -17.59 1.41
C PRO A 12 -10.80 -16.74 2.63
N ASP A 13 -11.64 -15.73 2.41
CA ASP A 13 -12.12 -14.80 3.45
C ASP A 13 -11.00 -14.09 4.24
N ALA A 14 -9.87 -13.82 3.56
CA ALA A 14 -8.73 -13.11 4.15
C ALA A 14 -9.17 -11.81 4.84
N ILE A 15 -8.86 -11.70 6.12
CA ILE A 15 -9.09 -10.48 6.90
C ILE A 15 -8.16 -9.35 6.43
N GLU A 16 -8.52 -8.11 6.76
CA GLU A 16 -7.84 -6.90 6.28
C GLU A 16 -6.31 -6.94 6.43
N VAL A 17 -5.80 -7.27 7.63
CA VAL A 17 -4.36 -7.37 7.89
C VAL A 17 -3.64 -8.42 7.02
N VAL A 18 -4.35 -9.48 6.63
CA VAL A 18 -3.80 -10.52 5.73
C VAL A 18 -3.78 -10.01 4.29
N VAL A 19 -4.83 -9.30 3.85
CA VAL A 19 -4.86 -8.67 2.53
C VAL A 19 -3.77 -7.61 2.43
N GLU A 20 -3.65 -6.75 3.45
CA GLU A 20 -2.64 -5.69 3.51
C GLU A 20 -1.22 -6.27 3.39
N GLY A 21 -0.87 -7.21 4.28
CA GLY A 21 0.48 -7.77 4.33
C GLY A 21 0.88 -8.55 3.07
N ASN A 22 -0.06 -9.22 2.42
CA ASN A 22 0.24 -10.11 1.29
C ASN A 22 0.04 -9.47 -0.09
N PHE A 23 -0.82 -8.44 -0.21
CA PHE A 23 -1.21 -7.88 -1.50
C PHE A 23 -0.75 -6.42 -1.70
N SER A 24 -0.84 -5.57 -0.67
CA SER A 24 -0.60 -4.10 -0.80
C SER A 24 0.71 -3.76 -1.48
N LYS A 25 1.80 -4.40 -1.05
CA LYS A 25 3.14 -4.12 -1.59
C LYS A 25 3.26 -4.52 -3.06
N ALA A 26 2.69 -5.66 -3.45
CA ALA A 26 2.69 -6.10 -4.84
C ALA A 26 1.86 -5.13 -5.71
N PHE A 27 0.69 -4.72 -5.21
CA PHE A 27 -0.19 -3.75 -5.86
C PHE A 27 0.51 -2.41 -6.13
N LEU A 28 1.09 -1.80 -5.10
CA LEU A 28 1.79 -0.52 -5.23
C LEU A 28 3.01 -0.61 -6.15
N LYS A 29 3.75 -1.72 -6.12
CA LYS A 29 4.85 -1.97 -7.08
C LYS A 29 4.37 -2.06 -8.53
N ALA A 30 3.22 -2.69 -8.77
CA ALA A 30 2.64 -2.76 -10.11
C ALA A 30 2.11 -1.42 -10.63
N LEU A 31 1.70 -0.51 -9.72
CA LEU A 31 1.44 0.89 -10.05
C LEU A 31 2.73 1.71 -10.31
N GLY A 32 3.89 1.06 -10.14
CA GLY A 32 5.19 1.62 -10.45
C GLY A 32 5.93 2.17 -9.24
N PHE A 33 5.39 2.15 -8.02
CA PHE A 33 6.07 2.71 -6.84
C PHE A 33 7.21 1.82 -6.35
N GLY A 34 8.34 2.44 -6.01
CA GLY A 34 9.50 1.80 -5.39
C GLY A 34 9.36 1.64 -3.87
N ASP A 35 10.25 0.86 -3.25
CA ASP A 35 10.19 0.58 -1.80
C ASP A 35 10.35 1.84 -0.92
N LEU A 36 11.05 2.87 -1.39
CA LEU A 36 11.21 4.16 -0.70
C LEU A 36 10.10 5.18 -1.04
N GLU A 37 9.18 4.79 -1.91
CA GLU A 37 8.06 5.60 -2.41
C GLU A 37 6.73 5.22 -1.74
N MET A 38 6.78 4.34 -0.73
CA MET A 38 5.63 3.79 -0.03
C MET A 38 5.82 3.93 1.49
N VAL A 39 4.77 4.32 2.20
CA VAL A 39 4.78 4.48 3.67
C VAL A 39 3.55 3.78 4.24
N PRO A 40 3.70 2.74 5.09
CA PRO A 40 2.59 2.11 5.79
C PRO A 40 2.09 2.95 6.97
N GLY A 41 0.83 2.78 7.37
CA GLY A 41 0.23 3.44 8.54
C GLY A 41 0.30 4.96 8.46
N PHE A 42 -0.01 5.53 7.30
CA PHE A 42 0.17 6.96 7.03
C PHE A 42 -0.95 7.80 7.66
N ARG A 43 -0.58 8.83 8.43
CA ARG A 43 -1.56 9.71 9.09
C ARG A 43 -2.15 10.74 8.13
N VAL A 44 -3.48 10.78 8.06
CA VAL A 44 -4.26 11.77 7.29
C VAL A 44 -5.16 12.55 8.24
N GLY A 45 -4.67 13.71 8.70
CA GLY A 45 -5.36 14.49 9.73
C GLY A 45 -5.50 13.70 11.03
N ARG A 46 -6.74 13.33 11.38
CA ARG A 46 -7.06 12.53 12.59
C ARG A 46 -7.18 11.03 12.32
N LEU A 47 -7.13 10.62 11.05
CA LEU A 47 -7.25 9.22 10.62
C LEU A 47 -5.88 8.68 10.22
N VAL A 48 -5.81 7.37 10.05
CA VAL A 48 -4.64 6.66 9.54
C VAL A 48 -5.14 5.78 8.41
N VAL A 49 -4.44 5.80 7.28
CA VAL A 49 -4.67 4.87 6.16
C VAL A 49 -3.56 3.82 6.14
N ASP A 50 -3.84 2.66 5.56
CA ASP A 50 -2.88 1.54 5.54
C ASP A 50 -1.60 1.89 4.80
N HIS A 51 -1.69 2.60 3.67
CA HIS A 51 -0.51 3.11 2.99
C HIS A 51 -0.72 4.48 2.34
N ALA A 52 0.38 5.22 2.20
CA ALA A 52 0.49 6.31 1.24
C ALA A 52 1.65 6.06 0.28
N ALA A 53 1.55 6.59 -0.94
CA ALA A 53 2.60 6.49 -1.94
C ALA A 53 2.79 7.80 -2.72
N ARG A 54 4.04 8.07 -3.09
CA ARG A 54 4.46 9.21 -3.90
C ARG A 54 5.79 8.90 -4.58
N LYS A 55 5.97 9.35 -5.81
CA LYS A 55 7.27 9.28 -6.47
C LYS A 55 8.32 10.11 -5.75
N ASN A 56 9.55 9.62 -5.75
CA ASN A 56 10.70 10.40 -5.31
C ASN A 56 10.98 11.51 -6.33
N ALA A 57 11.52 12.62 -5.84
CA ALA A 57 12.16 13.65 -6.64
C ALA A 57 13.67 13.63 -6.39
N ASP A 58 14.45 14.34 -7.21
CA ASP A 58 15.92 14.28 -7.21
C ASP A 58 16.55 14.54 -5.82
N ASP A 59 15.93 15.39 -5.01
CA ASP A 59 16.38 15.78 -3.67
C ASP A 59 15.41 15.39 -2.54
N ASP A 60 14.34 14.66 -2.85
CA ASP A 60 13.26 14.36 -1.90
C ASP A 60 12.79 12.90 -2.01
N ILE A 61 13.16 12.13 -0.98
CA ILE A 61 12.72 10.75 -0.78
C ILE A 61 11.43 10.76 0.04
N PHE A 62 10.35 10.23 -0.54
CA PHE A 62 9.03 10.27 0.09
C PHE A 62 8.99 9.57 1.46
N LEU A 63 9.69 8.45 1.64
CA LEU A 63 9.78 7.78 2.93
C LEU A 63 10.29 8.71 4.07
N HIS A 64 11.11 9.72 3.73
CA HIS A 64 11.66 10.68 4.68
C HIS A 64 10.76 11.91 4.84
N SER A 65 10.28 12.50 3.75
CA SER A 65 9.47 13.73 3.80
C SER A 65 8.03 13.47 4.19
N GLN A 66 7.45 12.35 3.75
CA GLN A 66 6.07 11.94 4.03
C GLN A 66 5.04 13.05 3.76
N ALA A 67 5.30 13.87 2.74
CA ALA A 67 4.47 15.01 2.39
C ALA A 67 3.87 14.85 0.99
N ASN A 68 2.68 15.44 0.80
CA ASN A 68 2.00 15.53 -0.50
C ASN A 68 1.92 14.19 -1.27
N PRO A 69 1.40 13.12 -0.66
CA PRO A 69 1.27 11.84 -1.34
C PRO A 69 0.36 11.94 -2.57
N TYR A 70 0.66 11.15 -3.58
CA TYR A 70 -0.16 11.05 -4.79
C TYR A 70 -1.32 10.08 -4.58
N LEU A 71 -1.12 9.07 -3.74
CA LEU A 71 -2.06 8.00 -3.46
C LEU A 71 -2.16 7.77 -1.95
N TYR A 72 -3.38 7.71 -1.46
CA TYR A 72 -3.73 7.10 -0.19
C TYR A 72 -4.42 5.77 -0.48
N MET A 73 -4.08 4.73 0.26
CA MET A 73 -4.64 3.40 0.10
C MET A 73 -5.16 2.89 1.43
N GLU A 74 -6.43 2.50 1.40
CA GLU A 74 -7.13 1.79 2.46
C GLU A 74 -7.49 0.41 1.91
N VAL A 75 -7.17 -0.63 2.66
CA VAL A 75 -7.41 -2.03 2.33
C VAL A 75 -8.63 -2.51 3.09
N LYS A 76 -9.33 -3.49 2.54
CA LYS A 76 -10.42 -4.19 3.22
C LYS A 76 -10.24 -5.69 3.03
N GLY A 77 -10.83 -6.47 3.95
CA GLY A 77 -10.82 -7.92 3.86
C GLY A 77 -11.49 -8.44 2.57
N HIS A 78 -11.05 -9.59 2.09
CA HIS A 78 -11.61 -10.30 0.93
C HIS A 78 -12.83 -11.16 1.31
N GLN A 79 -13.58 -10.75 2.34
CA GLN A 79 -14.77 -11.48 2.76
C GLN A 79 -15.88 -11.30 1.74
N ARG A 80 -16.49 -12.40 1.30
CA ARG A 80 -17.74 -12.34 0.53
C ARG A 80 -18.89 -12.05 1.48
N THR A 81 -19.26 -10.77 1.62
CA THR A 81 -20.55 -10.38 2.20
C THR A 81 -21.70 -10.78 1.28
#